data_AF-A0A7R9UCW8-F1
#
_entry.id   AF-A0A7R9UCW8-F1
#
_cell.length_a   1.000
_cell.length_b   1.000
_cell.length_c   1.000
_cell.angle_alpha   90.00
_cell.angle_beta   90.00
_cell.angle_gamma   90.00
#
_symmetry.space_group_name_H-M   'P 1'
#
loop_
_entity.id
_entity.type
_entity.pdbx_description
1 polymer ?
#
loop_
_entity_poly.entity_id
_entity_poly.type
_entity_poly.pdbx_seq_one_letter_code
_entity_poly.pdbx_strand_id
1 'polypeptide(L)'
;KPGLHWLVPIMKYHGVWTFVLFSVVLIGTVANLKRKLIRYQVSHLSWSVTSIVLIVAQLKGTISNIYNGLFWFMMPAAAVVANDTFAYLCGVTLGKRFVKQPFLPTLSPNKTWEGFVGALALTLLFSYFFSGFLARFDLMRCPVNSLYFTPRLFDGREHLDCED
;
A
#
# COMPACT_ATOMS: atom_id res chain seq x y z
N LYS A 1 -23.19 -19.08 -5.58
CA LYS A 1 -24.15 -17.98 -5.29
C LYS A 1 -24.29 -17.11 -6.55
N PRO A 2 -25.49 -16.93 -7.13
CA PRO A 2 -25.66 -16.36 -8.48
C PRO A 2 -25.80 -14.82 -8.51
N GLY A 3 -25.17 -14.08 -7.59
CA GLY A 3 -25.40 -12.63 -7.45
C GLY A 3 -24.42 -11.69 -8.17
N LEU A 4 -23.32 -12.20 -8.72
CA LEU A 4 -22.18 -11.36 -9.18
C LEU A 4 -21.87 -11.47 -10.68
N HIS A 5 -22.70 -12.18 -11.46
CA HIS A 5 -22.47 -12.38 -12.88
C HIS A 5 -22.67 -11.09 -13.70
N TRP A 6 -23.48 -10.15 -13.23
CA TRP A 6 -23.74 -8.86 -13.88
C TRP A 6 -22.52 -7.90 -13.84
N LEU A 7 -21.54 -8.15 -12.97
CA LEU A 7 -20.31 -7.37 -12.88
C LEU A 7 -19.25 -7.81 -13.89
N VAL A 8 -19.31 -9.05 -14.37
CA VAL A 8 -18.33 -9.62 -15.30
C VAL A 8 -18.24 -8.83 -16.62
N PRO A 9 -19.37 -8.43 -17.25
CA PRO A 9 -19.33 -7.56 -18.44
C PRO A 9 -18.71 -6.18 -18.14
N ILE A 10 -18.98 -5.61 -16.97
CA ILE A 10 -18.47 -4.30 -16.56
C ILE A 10 -16.94 -4.35 -16.38
N MET A 11 -16.43 -5.42 -15.75
CA MET A 11 -14.99 -5.64 -15.58
C MET A 11 -14.26 -5.82 -16.91
N LYS A 12 -14.89 -6.47 -17.89
CA LYS A 12 -14.31 -6.65 -19.24
C LYS A 12 -14.07 -5.30 -19.95
N TYR A 13 -14.97 -4.34 -19.77
CA TYR A 13 -14.89 -3.03 -20.42
C TYR A 13 -14.45 -1.90 -19.48
N HIS A 14 -13.88 -2.21 -18.31
CA HIS A 14 -13.54 -1.22 -17.30
C HIS A 14 -12.66 -0.08 -17.85
N GLY A 15 -11.70 -0.39 -18.74
CA GLY A 15 -10.82 0.61 -19.36
C GLY A 15 -11.58 1.65 -20.18
N VAL A 16 -12.57 1.22 -20.96
CA VAL A 16 -13.43 2.11 -21.76
C VAL A 16 -14.26 3.00 -20.84
N TRP A 17 -14.88 2.43 -19.81
CA TRP A 17 -15.66 3.20 -18.84
C TRP A 17 -14.82 4.23 -18.08
N THR A 18 -13.61 3.86 -17.65
CA THR A 18 -12.70 4.81 -16.98
C THR A 18 -12.28 5.95 -17.90
N PHE A 19 -12.05 5.67 -19.19
CA PHE A 19 -11.69 6.69 -20.17
C PHE A 19 -12.84 7.69 -20.42
N VAL A 20 -14.06 7.18 -20.56
CA VAL A 20 -15.26 8.01 -20.74
C VAL A 20 -15.48 8.91 -19.52
N LEU A 21 -15.43 8.35 -18.30
CA LEU A 21 -15.62 9.11 -17.07
C LEU A 21 -14.54 10.20 -16.90
N PHE A 22 -13.27 9.87 -17.17
CA PHE A 22 -12.18 10.85 -17.13
C PHE A 22 -12.40 11.98 -18.14
N SER A 23 -12.84 11.66 -19.36
CA SER A 23 -13.11 12.64 -20.41
C SER A 23 -14.25 13.59 -20.02
N VAL A 24 -15.33 13.07 -19.42
CA VAL A 24 -16.45 13.88 -18.93
C VAL A 24 -16.00 14.85 -17.82
N VAL A 25 -15.20 14.39 -16.86
CA VAL A 25 -14.66 15.24 -15.79
C VAL A 25 -13.75 16.33 -16.36
N LEU A 26 -12.90 16.00 -17.33
CA LEU A 26 -12.00 16.95 -17.98
C LEU A 26 -12.79 18.04 -18.73
N ILE A 27 -13.75 17.64 -19.57
CA ILE A 27 -14.60 18.57 -20.34
C ILE A 27 -15.42 19.44 -19.39
N GLY A 28 -16.02 18.85 -18.35
CA GLY A 28 -16.78 19.59 -17.34
C GLY A 28 -15.92 20.61 -16.59
N THR A 29 -14.66 20.27 -16.29
CA THR A 29 -13.72 21.18 -15.63
C THR A 29 -13.33 22.34 -16.55
N VAL A 30 -13.06 22.06 -17.83
CA VAL A 30 -12.74 23.09 -18.84
C VAL A 30 -13.93 24.02 -19.08
N ALA A 31 -15.14 23.48 -19.18
CA ALA A 31 -16.37 24.26 -19.39
C ALA A 31 -16.68 25.22 -18.21
N ASN A 32 -16.31 24.85 -16.99
CA ASN A 32 -16.54 25.64 -15.78
C ASN A 32 -15.36 26.55 -15.38
N LEU A 33 -14.38 26.74 -16.29
CA LEU A 33 -13.16 27.49 -16.00
C LEU A 33 -13.45 29.00 -15.85
N LYS A 34 -13.20 29.55 -14.66
CA LYS A 34 -13.36 30.98 -14.36
C LYS A 34 -11.99 31.66 -14.35
N ARG A 35 -11.78 32.68 -15.20
CA ARG A 35 -10.48 33.40 -15.31
C ARG A 35 -9.91 33.88 -13.98
N LYS A 36 -10.77 34.36 -13.06
CA LYS A 36 -10.34 34.87 -11.75
C LYS A 36 -9.88 33.77 -10.78
N LEU A 37 -10.28 32.52 -10.97
CA LEU A 37 -9.98 31.37 -10.09
C LEU A 37 -9.14 30.28 -10.79
N ILE A 38 -8.52 30.59 -11.94
CA ILE A 38 -7.85 29.59 -12.78
C ILE A 38 -6.78 28.79 -12.03
N ARG A 39 -5.97 29.45 -11.19
CA ARG A 39 -4.93 28.79 -10.39
C ARG A 39 -5.51 27.75 -9.43
N TYR A 40 -6.64 28.07 -8.80
CA TYR A 40 -7.30 27.17 -7.86
C TYR A 40 -7.92 25.97 -8.59
N GLN A 41 -8.68 26.20 -9.66
CA GLN A 41 -9.34 25.14 -10.41
C GLN A 41 -8.33 24.17 -11.05
N VAL A 42 -7.24 24.70 -11.62
CA VAL A 42 -6.17 23.87 -12.18
C VAL A 42 -5.42 23.11 -11.08
N SER A 43 -5.13 23.74 -9.93
CA SER A 43 -4.48 23.06 -8.81
C SER A 43 -5.31 21.89 -8.27
N HIS A 44 -6.64 22.04 -8.21
CA HIS A 44 -7.54 20.94 -7.83
C HIS A 44 -7.57 19.81 -8.86
N LEU A 45 -7.61 20.14 -10.15
CA LEU A 45 -7.52 19.14 -11.22
C LEU A 45 -6.19 18.37 -11.12
N SER A 46 -5.06 19.07 -10.94
CA SER A 46 -3.75 18.45 -10.78
C SER A 46 -3.68 17.54 -9.55
N TRP A 47 -4.22 17.96 -8.40
CA TRP A 47 -4.26 17.13 -7.19
C TRP A 47 -5.10 15.86 -7.37
N SER A 48 -6.26 15.98 -8.02
CA SER A 48 -7.13 14.84 -8.33
C SER A 48 -6.45 13.85 -9.28
N VAL A 49 -5.84 14.33 -10.37
CA VAL A 49 -5.11 13.49 -11.33
C VAL A 49 -3.94 12.78 -10.65
N THR A 50 -3.16 13.51 -9.86
CA THR A 50 -2.02 12.94 -9.12
C THR A 50 -2.49 11.84 -8.16
N SER A 51 -3.58 12.09 -7.41
CA SER A 51 -4.13 11.11 -6.48
C SER A 51 -4.61 9.83 -7.18
N ILE A 52 -5.28 9.97 -8.34
CA ILE A 52 -5.73 8.83 -9.14
C ILE A 52 -4.54 8.00 -9.62
N VAL A 53 -3.50 8.65 -10.16
CA VAL A 53 -2.29 7.96 -10.63
C VAL A 53 -1.60 7.22 -9.49
N LEU A 54 -1.42 7.89 -8.33
CA LEU A 54 -0.79 7.28 -7.16
C LEU A 54 -1.55 6.05 -6.68
N ILE A 55 -2.88 6.14 -6.52
CA ILE A 55 -3.71 5.03 -6.04
C ILE A 55 -3.70 3.87 -7.04
N VAL A 56 -3.91 4.14 -8.34
CA VAL A 56 -3.97 3.07 -9.36
C VAL A 56 -2.61 2.38 -9.52
N ALA A 57 -1.51 3.13 -9.52
CA ALA A 57 -0.17 2.57 -9.61
C ALA A 57 0.16 1.68 -8.40
N GLN A 58 -0.12 2.17 -7.18
CA GLN A 58 0.11 1.40 -5.95
C GLN A 58 -0.74 0.13 -5.90
N LEU A 59 -2.01 0.20 -6.30
CA LEU A 59 -2.90 -0.96 -6.32
C LEU A 59 -2.44 -2.00 -7.35
N LYS A 60 -2.07 -1.60 -8.57
CA LYS A 60 -1.52 -2.51 -9.59
C LYS A 60 -0.22 -3.16 -9.12
N GLY A 61 0.67 -2.39 -8.49
CA GLY A 61 1.91 -2.89 -7.91
C GLY A 61 1.65 -3.90 -6.78
N THR A 62 0.73 -3.58 -5.87
CA THR A 62 0.36 -4.46 -4.75
C THR A 62 -0.25 -5.77 -5.25
N ILE A 63 -1.15 -5.71 -6.22
CA ILE A 63 -1.74 -6.90 -6.84
C ILE A 63 -0.66 -7.76 -7.50
N SER A 64 0.27 -7.16 -8.23
CA SER A 64 1.42 -7.88 -8.82
C SER A 64 2.28 -8.56 -7.74
N ASN A 65 2.55 -7.87 -6.64
CA ASN A 65 3.31 -8.43 -5.52
C ASN A 65 2.58 -9.62 -4.87
N ILE A 66 1.25 -9.52 -4.68
CA ILE A 66 0.43 -10.61 -4.13
C ILE A 66 0.44 -11.83 -5.06
N TYR A 67 0.37 -11.64 -6.38
CA TYR A 67 0.42 -12.74 -7.35
C TYR A 67 1.78 -13.46 -7.33
N ASN A 68 2.89 -12.73 -7.15
CA ASN A 68 4.22 -13.32 -7.01
C ASN A 68 4.46 -13.98 -5.63
N GLY A 69 3.56 -13.79 -4.66
CA GLY A 69 3.64 -14.38 -3.32
C GLY A 69 3.25 -13.36 -2.24
N LEU A 70 2.43 -13.80 -1.27
CA LEU A 70 1.91 -12.92 -0.22
C LEU A 70 3.03 -12.35 0.68
N PHE A 71 4.19 -13.00 0.73
CA PHE A 71 5.40 -12.52 1.41
C PHE A 71 5.79 -11.10 0.99
N TRP A 72 5.76 -10.80 -0.31
CA TRP A 72 6.15 -9.48 -0.84
C TRP A 72 5.23 -8.33 -0.40
N PHE A 73 4.01 -8.66 0.04
CA PHE A 73 3.08 -7.69 0.62
C PHE A 73 3.18 -7.64 2.15
N MET A 74 3.21 -8.81 2.81
CA MET A 74 3.16 -8.91 4.26
C MET A 74 4.45 -8.41 4.93
N MET A 75 5.61 -8.68 4.34
CA MET A 75 6.90 -8.27 4.90
C MET A 75 7.05 -6.74 4.98
N PRO A 76 6.85 -5.97 3.89
CA PRO A 76 6.89 -4.51 3.98
C PRO A 76 5.84 -3.94 4.93
N ALA A 77 4.62 -4.50 4.95
CA ALA A 77 3.54 -4.04 5.82
C ALA A 77 3.91 -4.21 7.30
N ALA A 78 4.39 -5.40 7.69
CA ALA A 78 4.81 -5.68 9.05
C ALA A 78 6.03 -4.83 9.46
N ALA A 79 6.98 -4.62 8.56
CA ALA A 79 8.15 -3.79 8.82
C ALA A 79 7.78 -2.33 9.13
N VAL A 80 6.80 -1.74 8.42
CA VAL A 80 6.32 -0.37 8.67
C VAL A 80 5.64 -0.28 10.05
N VAL A 81 4.77 -1.22 10.38
CA VAL A 81 4.07 -1.25 11.68
C VAL A 81 5.06 -1.45 12.83
N ALA A 82 6.02 -2.35 12.67
CA ALA A 82 7.07 -2.59 13.64
C ALA A 82 7.96 -1.36 13.82
N ASN A 83 8.31 -0.67 12.74
CA ASN A 83 9.09 0.57 12.78
C ASN A 83 8.38 1.67 13.58
N ASP A 84 7.10 1.91 13.33
CA ASP A 84 6.34 2.92 14.09
C ASP A 84 6.23 2.55 15.58
N THR A 85 6.02 1.25 15.87
CA THR A 85 5.95 0.74 17.25
C THR A 85 7.29 0.89 17.98
N PHE A 86 8.40 0.49 17.35
CA PHE A 86 9.73 0.60 17.94
C PHE A 86 10.21 2.05 18.02
N ALA A 87 9.82 2.93 17.10
CA ALA A 87 10.08 4.37 17.20
C ALA A 87 9.40 4.98 18.41
N TYR A 88 8.16 4.56 18.70
CA TYR A 88 7.48 4.96 19.92
C TYR A 88 8.16 4.39 21.18
N LEU A 89 8.45 3.08 21.21
CA LEU A 89 9.06 2.42 22.37
C LEU A 89 10.47 2.96 22.69
N CYS A 90 11.34 3.11 21.69
CA CYS A 90 12.67 3.70 21.84
C CYS A 90 12.59 5.20 22.14
N GLY A 91 11.61 5.91 21.57
CA GLY A 91 11.35 7.31 21.87
C GLY A 91 10.96 7.56 23.33
N VAL A 92 10.17 6.66 23.93
CA VAL A 92 9.76 6.76 25.34
C VAL A 92 10.88 6.32 26.29
N THR A 93 11.62 5.25 25.96
CA THR A 93 12.63 4.65 26.87
C THR A 93 13.99 5.34 26.82
N LEU A 94 14.40 5.84 25.66
CA LEU A 94 15.71 6.45 25.43
C LEU A 94 15.65 7.91 25.02
N GLY A 95 14.46 8.45 24.71
CA GLY A 95 14.32 9.80 24.21
C GLY A 95 14.83 10.86 25.18
N LYS A 96 15.70 11.74 24.68
CA LYS A 96 16.29 12.90 25.37
C LYS A 96 17.36 12.54 26.41
N ARG A 97 17.91 11.32 26.40
CA ARG A 97 18.90 10.88 27.39
C ARG A 97 20.35 11.17 27.00
N PHE A 98 20.71 11.17 25.71
CA PHE A 98 22.07 11.48 25.24
C PHE A 98 22.13 12.69 24.26
N VAL A 99 21.12 12.91 23.42
CA VAL A 99 21.06 13.99 22.42
C VAL A 99 19.75 14.78 22.59
N LYS A 100 19.87 16.04 23.02
CA LYS A 100 18.73 16.96 23.22
C LYS A 100 18.14 17.53 21.92
N GLN A 101 18.74 17.24 20.76
CA GLN A 101 18.32 17.79 19.48
C GLN A 101 17.15 16.98 18.88
N PRO A 102 15.96 17.58 18.71
CA PRO A 102 14.83 16.93 18.05
C PRO A 102 15.09 16.76 16.54
N PHE A 103 14.63 15.66 15.97
CA PHE A 103 14.79 15.31 14.54
C PHE A 103 14.08 16.32 13.61
N LEU A 104 12.92 16.82 14.04
CA LEU A 104 12.12 17.82 13.34
C LEU A 104 11.67 18.91 14.33
N PRO A 105 12.53 19.92 14.63
CA PRO A 105 12.23 20.94 15.63
C PRO A 105 10.97 21.75 15.31
N THR A 106 10.69 21.97 14.04
CA THR A 106 9.60 22.81 13.54
C THR A 106 8.30 22.04 13.26
N LEU A 107 8.37 20.71 13.08
CA LEU A 107 7.21 19.87 12.73
C LEU A 107 6.77 18.92 13.85
N SER A 108 7.69 18.46 14.71
CA SER A 108 7.36 17.55 15.82
C SER A 108 8.44 17.56 16.92
N PRO A 109 8.25 18.33 18.01
CA PRO A 109 9.25 18.51 19.08
C PRO A 109 9.53 17.25 19.93
N ASN A 110 8.75 16.18 19.73
CA ASN A 110 8.87 14.92 20.48
C ASN A 110 9.60 13.81 19.73
N LYS A 111 9.95 13.99 18.44
CA LYS A 111 10.74 12.99 17.69
C LYS A 111 12.23 13.17 17.93
N THR A 112 12.89 12.16 18.48
CA THR A 112 14.33 12.14 18.77
C THR A 112 15.10 11.35 17.71
N TRP A 113 16.35 11.74 17.43
CA TRP A 113 17.25 10.97 16.56
C TRP A 113 17.55 9.58 17.14
N GLU A 114 17.67 9.48 18.47
CA GLU A 114 17.92 8.22 19.19
C GLU A 114 16.78 7.22 18.99
N GLY A 115 15.52 7.70 19.05
CA GLY A 115 14.35 6.88 18.79
C GLY A 115 14.31 6.37 17.36
N PHE A 116 14.73 7.18 16.39
CA PHE A 116 14.81 6.78 14.98
C PHE A 116 15.88 5.70 14.73
N VAL A 117 17.09 5.90 15.26
CA VAL A 117 18.18 4.92 15.10
C VAL A 117 17.88 3.62 15.85
N GLY A 118 17.35 3.71 17.07
CA GLY A 118 16.92 2.55 17.85
C GLY A 118 15.79 1.77 17.17
N ALA A 119 14.80 2.47 16.61
CA ALA A 119 13.74 1.84 15.83
C ALA A 119 14.25 1.13 14.59
N LEU A 120 15.17 1.75 13.85
CA LEU A 120 15.77 1.16 12.67
C LEU A 120 16.50 -0.15 13.01
N ALA A 121 17.33 -0.15 14.07
CA ALA A 121 18.04 -1.34 14.52
C ALA A 121 17.09 -2.47 14.96
N LEU A 122 16.07 -2.16 15.76
CA LEU A 122 15.08 -3.15 16.21
C LEU A 122 14.20 -3.66 15.06
N THR A 123 13.85 -2.80 14.11
CA THR A 123 13.07 -3.19 12.92
C THR A 123 13.86 -4.13 12.01
N LEU A 124 15.16 -3.90 11.83
CA LEU A 124 16.02 -4.82 11.08
C LEU A 124 16.09 -6.20 11.75
N LEU A 125 16.27 -6.22 13.07
CA LEU A 125 16.29 -7.46 13.84
C LEU A 125 14.96 -8.20 13.76
N PHE A 126 13.85 -7.47 13.93
CA PHE A 126 12.50 -8.02 13.78
C PHE A 126 12.28 -8.58 12.38
N SER A 127 12.62 -7.83 11.33
CA SER A 127 12.46 -8.25 9.93
C SER A 127 13.22 -9.54 9.61
N TYR A 128 14.44 -9.69 10.15
CA TYR A 128 15.23 -10.90 9.98
C TYR A 128 14.54 -12.15 10.57
N PHE A 129 14.08 -12.07 11.82
CA PHE A 129 13.37 -13.19 12.47
C PHE A 129 11.98 -13.43 11.87
N PHE A 130 11.27 -12.36 11.54
CA PHE A 130 9.92 -12.41 10.97
C PHE A 130 9.92 -13.03 9.57
N SER A 131 10.95 -12.75 8.76
CA SER A 131 11.15 -13.41 7.46
C SER A 131 11.24 -14.93 7.60
N GLY A 132 12.06 -15.42 8.55
CA GLY A 132 12.20 -16.86 8.82
C GLY A 132 10.91 -17.48 9.38
N PHE A 133 10.09 -16.72 10.09
CA PHE A 133 8.77 -17.17 10.55
C PHE A 133 7.77 -17.28 9.39
N LEU A 134 7.70 -16.28 8.51
CA LEU A 134 6.79 -16.28 7.35
C LEU A 134 7.15 -17.38 6.34
N ALA A 135 8.44 -17.66 6.17
CA ALA A 135 8.93 -18.72 5.30
C ALA A 135 8.44 -20.12 5.70
N ARG A 136 7.84 -20.32 6.89
CA ARG A 136 7.27 -21.62 7.28
C ARG A 136 5.91 -21.90 6.64
N PHE A 137 5.27 -20.89 6.04
CA PHE A 137 3.93 -21.02 5.46
C PHE A 137 4.01 -20.99 3.93
N ASP A 138 3.59 -22.07 3.28
CA ASP A 138 3.65 -22.20 1.82
C ASP A 138 2.78 -21.15 1.10
N LEU A 139 1.66 -20.77 1.71
CA LEU A 139 0.81 -19.67 1.24
C LEU A 139 1.55 -18.32 1.13
N MET A 140 2.57 -18.10 1.96
CA MET A 140 3.34 -16.86 1.94
C MET A 140 4.41 -16.87 0.85
N ARG A 141 5.05 -18.01 0.59
CA ARG A 141 6.16 -18.13 -0.36
C ARG A 141 5.69 -18.24 -1.80
N CYS A 142 4.61 -18.98 -2.04
CA CYS A 142 4.32 -19.45 -3.39
C CYS A 142 3.37 -18.52 -4.16
N PRO A 143 3.58 -18.37 -5.48
CA PRO A 143 2.74 -17.56 -6.33
C PRO A 143 1.36 -18.20 -6.50
N VAL A 144 0.33 -17.37 -6.62
CA VAL A 144 -1.06 -17.83 -6.84
C VAL A 144 -1.41 -17.63 -8.31
N ASN A 145 -1.27 -18.69 -9.12
CA ASN A 145 -1.47 -18.62 -10.56
C ASN A 145 -2.95 -18.66 -11.00
N SER A 146 -3.87 -19.08 -10.11
CA SER A 146 -5.29 -19.25 -10.46
C SER A 146 -6.27 -19.00 -9.30
N LEU A 147 -6.72 -17.75 -9.17
CA LEU A 147 -7.84 -17.37 -8.29
C LEU A 147 -9.18 -17.70 -8.95
N TYR A 148 -9.64 -18.95 -8.84
CA TYR A 148 -11.02 -19.28 -9.22
C TYR A 148 -12.00 -18.72 -8.20
N PHE A 149 -12.90 -17.83 -8.63
CA PHE A 149 -13.97 -17.22 -7.83
C PHE A 149 -15.12 -18.23 -7.58
N THR A 150 -14.80 -19.47 -7.18
CA THR A 150 -15.77 -20.49 -6.80
C THR A 150 -15.69 -20.74 -5.29
N PRO A 151 -16.81 -21.06 -4.62
CA PRO A 151 -16.85 -21.29 -3.18
C PRO A 151 -16.30 -22.68 -2.81
N ARG A 152 -15.22 -23.15 -3.44
CA ARG A 152 -14.45 -24.33 -3.02
C ARG A 152 -13.30 -23.95 -2.07
N LEU A 153 -13.44 -22.84 -1.34
CA LEU A 153 -12.45 -22.33 -0.37
C LEU A 153 -12.28 -23.20 0.90
N PHE A 154 -12.73 -24.46 0.87
CA PHE A 154 -12.50 -25.45 1.92
C PHE A 154 -11.99 -26.80 1.38
N ASP A 155 -11.53 -26.86 0.12
CA ASP A 155 -10.79 -28.02 -0.39
C ASP A 155 -9.33 -27.59 -0.55
N GLY A 156 -8.60 -27.67 0.55
CA GLY A 156 -7.22 -27.21 0.63
C GLY A 156 -6.28 -28.12 -0.14
N ARG A 157 -5.27 -27.49 -0.77
CA ARG A 157 -3.97 -28.07 -1.15
C ARG A 157 -3.85 -28.72 -2.54
N GLU A 158 -4.14 -28.02 -3.65
CA GLU A 158 -3.84 -28.58 -5.00
C GLU A 158 -3.32 -27.62 -6.10
N HIS A 159 -3.01 -26.34 -5.83
CA HIS A 159 -2.47 -25.45 -6.89
C HIS A 159 -1.59 -24.29 -6.37
N LEU A 160 -0.75 -24.56 -5.37
CA LEU A 160 0.40 -23.69 -5.11
C LEU A 160 1.60 -24.36 -5.79
N ASP A 161 2.00 -23.82 -6.94
CA ASP A 161 3.20 -24.27 -7.68
C ASP A 161 4.44 -23.74 -6.95
N CYS A 162 4.70 -24.32 -5.77
CA CYS A 162 5.96 -24.19 -5.08
C CYS A 162 6.93 -25.19 -5.74
N GLU A 163 7.32 -24.96 -6.99
CA GLU A 163 8.38 -25.78 -7.58
C GLU A 163 9.69 -25.39 -6.87
N ASP A 164 10.33 -26.39 -6.25
CA ASP A 164 11.63 -26.24 -5.57
C ASP A 164 12.74 -25.82 -6.54
#